data_AF-A0A661AXP3-F1
#
_entry.id   AF-A0A661AXP3-F1
#
_cell.length_a   1.000
_cell.length_b   1.000
_cell.length_c   1.000
_cell.angle_alpha   90.00
_cell.angle_beta   90.00
_cell.angle_gamma   90.00
#
_symmetry.space_group_name_H-M   'P 1'
#
loop_
_entity.id
_entity.type
_entity.pdbx_description
1 polymer ?
#
loop_
_entity_poly.entity_id
_entity_poly.type
_entity_poly.pdbx_seq_one_letter_code
_entity_poly.pdbx_strand_id
1 'polypeptide(L)'
;MNIEIIEKLEEKFPESLVKVNNYNGLSYIQWTYIKKRLDEVLDGNWSFEVVRELFLEDQVIVTVKLIIGDTYRMAHGHCSTERKDKGQ
;
A
#
# COMPACT_ATOMS: atom_id res chain seq x y z
N MET A 1 -14.58 15.90 3.67
CA MET A 1 -14.66 14.44 3.88
C MET A 1 -15.47 14.18 5.15
N ASN A 2 -16.43 13.26 5.13
CA ASN A 2 -17.31 12.95 6.28
C ASN A 2 -16.48 12.31 7.42
N ILE A 3 -16.78 12.64 8.68
CA ILE A 3 -16.11 12.09 9.87
C ILE A 3 -16.24 10.55 9.90
N GLU A 4 -17.40 10.02 9.54
CA GLU A 4 -17.64 8.56 9.47
C GLU A 4 -16.75 7.86 8.44
N ILE A 5 -16.38 8.55 7.35
CA ILE A 5 -15.47 8.01 6.33
C ILE A 5 -14.05 7.92 6.90
N ILE A 6 -13.61 8.94 7.65
CA ILE A 6 -12.29 8.97 8.28
C ILE A 6 -12.17 7.82 9.29
N GLU A 7 -13.17 7.66 10.16
CA GLU A 7 -13.19 6.60 11.17
C GLU A 7 -13.08 5.20 10.55
N LYS A 8 -13.80 4.93 9.45
CA LYS A 8 -13.72 3.66 8.73
C LYS A 8 -12.38 3.42 8.05
N LEU A 9 -11.72 4.47 7.55
CA LEU A 9 -10.38 4.35 6.96
C LEU A 9 -9.30 4.09 8.03
N GLU A 10 -9.47 4.70 9.22
CA GLU A 10 -8.53 4.58 10.35
C GLU A 10 -8.74 3.31 11.18
N GLU A 11 -9.85 2.60 10.99
CA GLU A 11 -10.14 1.33 11.66
C GLU A 11 -8.98 0.34 11.46
N LYS A 12 -8.56 -0.33 12.54
CA LYS A 12 -7.51 -1.35 12.42
C LYS A 12 -7.97 -2.50 11.53
N PHE A 13 -7.05 -3.06 10.74
CA PHE A 13 -7.34 -4.32 10.07
C PHE A 13 -7.39 -5.46 11.11
N PRO A 14 -8.29 -6.44 10.96
CA PRO A 14 -8.29 -7.64 11.79
C PRO A 14 -6.93 -8.34 11.76
N GLU A 15 -6.49 -8.88 12.90
CA GLU A 15 -5.21 -9.59 13.02
C GLU A 15 -5.11 -10.78 12.05
N SER A 16 -6.24 -11.40 11.70
CA SER A 16 -6.31 -12.49 10.71
C SER A 16 -5.88 -12.08 9.30
N LEU A 17 -5.89 -10.78 8.98
CA LEU A 17 -5.42 -10.25 7.69
C LEU A 17 -3.95 -9.82 7.70
N VAL A 18 -3.33 -9.78 8.89
CA VAL A 18 -1.91 -9.46 9.05
C VAL A 18 -1.09 -10.67 8.64
N LYS A 19 -0.28 -10.51 7.60
CA LYS A 19 0.66 -11.53 7.13
C LYS A 19 2.06 -11.17 7.60
N VAL A 20 2.85 -12.17 7.95
CA VAL A 20 4.27 -11.99 8.25
C VAL A 20 5.07 -12.44 7.02
N ASN A 21 5.99 -11.59 6.57
CA ASN A 21 6.93 -11.97 5.55
C ASN A 21 8.01 -12.88 6.18
N ASN A 22 8.02 -14.15 5.79
CA ASN A 22 8.95 -15.16 6.33
C ASN A 22 10.42 -14.85 6.08
N TYR A 23 10.75 -13.93 5.15
CA TYR A 23 12.13 -13.57 4.83
C TYR A 23 12.73 -12.54 5.80
N ASN A 24 11.96 -11.53 6.20
CA ASN A 24 12.45 -10.41 7.02
C ASN A 24 11.66 -10.20 8.32
N GLY A 25 10.65 -11.04 8.60
CA GLY A 25 9.83 -10.96 9.80
C GLY A 25 8.87 -9.76 9.85
N LEU A 26 8.75 -8.99 8.76
CA LEU A 26 7.88 -7.82 8.75
C LEU A 26 6.42 -8.21 8.56
N SER A 27 5.56 -7.64 9.39
CA SER A 27 4.11 -7.74 9.25
C SER A 27 3.59 -6.77 8.18
N TYR A 28 2.68 -7.23 7.35
CA TYR A 28 2.06 -6.43 6.29
C TYR A 28 0.60 -6.85 6.04
N ILE A 29 -0.17 -5.94 5.46
CA ILE A 29 -1.51 -6.22 4.92
C ILE A 29 -1.38 -6.34 3.40
N GLN A 30 -2.02 -7.34 2.81
CA GLN A 30 -2.03 -7.47 1.35
C GLN A 30 -2.81 -6.33 0.70
N TRP A 31 -2.29 -5.86 -0.44
CA TRP A 31 -2.90 -4.80 -1.25
C TRP A 31 -4.39 -5.04 -1.53
N THR A 32 -4.80 -6.28 -1.79
CA THR A 32 -6.19 -6.63 -2.09
C THR A 32 -7.16 -6.24 -0.96
N TYR A 33 -6.77 -6.35 0.30
CA TYR A 33 -7.59 -5.96 1.45
C TYR A 33 -7.64 -4.44 1.63
N ILE A 34 -6.51 -3.76 1.37
CA ILE A 34 -6.44 -2.29 1.39
C ILE A 34 -7.34 -1.72 0.29
N LYS A 35 -7.19 -2.23 -0.94
CA LYS A 35 -8.00 -1.85 -2.09
C LYS A 35 -9.49 -2.05 -1.81
N LYS A 36 -9.88 -3.22 -1.29
CA LYS A 36 -11.28 -3.52 -0.96
C LYS A 36 -11.85 -2.49 0.03
N ARG A 37 -11.13 -2.16 1.10
CA ARG A 37 -11.57 -1.14 2.07
C ARG A 37 -11.73 0.23 1.40
N LEU A 38 -10.79 0.63 0.56
CA LEU A 38 -10.90 1.90 -0.18
C LEU A 38 -12.13 1.90 -1.10
N ASP A 39 -12.36 0.80 -1.83
CA ASP A 39 -13.53 0.65 -2.70
C ASP A 39 -14.84 0.76 -1.90
N GLU A 40 -14.95 0.07 -0.75
CA GLU A 40 -16.16 0.04 0.08
C GLU A 40 -16.41 1.35 0.82
N VAL A 41 -15.37 1.97 1.39
CA VAL A 41 -15.51 3.18 2.22
C VAL A 41 -15.67 4.44 1.38
N LEU A 42 -15.07 4.47 0.18
CA LEU A 42 -15.11 5.61 -0.72
C LEU A 42 -16.06 5.41 -1.90
N ASP A 43 -16.81 4.30 -1.94
CA ASP A 43 -17.72 3.95 -3.04
C ASP A 43 -17.03 4.01 -4.41
N GLY A 44 -15.81 3.47 -4.48
CA GLY A 44 -14.96 3.53 -5.66
C GLY A 44 -14.43 4.93 -6.04
N ASN A 45 -14.76 5.99 -5.30
CA ASN A 45 -14.34 7.37 -5.57
C ASN A 45 -12.92 7.65 -5.03
N TRP A 46 -11.96 6.88 -5.52
CA TRP A 46 -10.55 7.07 -5.25
C TRP A 46 -9.73 6.63 -6.45
N SER A 47 -8.52 7.17 -6.57
CA SER A 47 -7.57 6.74 -7.57
C SER A 47 -6.16 6.82 -7.03
N PHE A 48 -5.22 6.15 -7.68
CA PHE A 48 -3.81 6.35 -7.41
C PHE A 48 -3.04 6.50 -8.71
N GLU A 49 -1.99 7.32 -8.67
CA GLU A 49 -1.07 7.52 -9.78
C GLU A 49 0.36 7.25 -9.34
N VAL A 50 1.12 6.58 -10.20
CA VAL A 50 2.58 6.46 -10.05
C VAL A 50 3.20 7.76 -10.57
N VAL A 51 3.73 8.56 -9.66
CA VAL A 51 4.27 9.90 -9.96
C VAL A 51 5.71 9.84 -10.41
N ARG A 52 6.47 8.89 -9.84
CA ARG A 52 7.89 8.74 -10.11
C ARG A 52 8.34 7.31 -9.87
N GLU A 53 9.16 6.81 -10.77
CA GLU A 53 9.91 5.58 -10.62
C GLU A 53 11.40 5.93 -10.65
N LEU A 54 12.16 5.41 -9.69
CA LEU A 54 13.61 5.54 -9.63
C LEU A 54 14.20 4.13 -9.57
N PHE A 55 14.88 3.75 -10.63
CA PHE A 55 15.60 2.49 -10.73
C PHE A 55 17.03 2.70 -10.23
N LEU A 56 17.39 1.99 -9.17
CA LEU A 56 18.74 1.87 -8.64
C LEU A 56 19.26 0.47 -8.96
N GLU A 57 20.52 0.20 -8.63
CA GLU A 57 21.18 -1.07 -8.96
C GLU A 57 20.47 -2.29 -8.34
N ASP A 58 20.03 -2.19 -7.08
CA ASP A 58 19.47 -3.27 -6.26
C ASP A 58 18.00 -3.07 -5.84
N GLN A 59 17.41 -1.94 -6.22
CA GLN A 59 16.06 -1.57 -5.80
C GLN A 59 15.36 -0.63 -6.79
N VAL A 60 14.03 -0.70 -6.78
CA VAL A 60 13.14 0.26 -7.43
C VAL A 60 12.40 1.02 -6.35
N ILE A 61 12.47 2.35 -6.41
CA ILE A 61 11.72 3.25 -5.55
C ILE A 61 10.56 3.84 -6.35
N VAL A 62 9.34 3.66 -5.87
CA VAL A 62 8.12 4.13 -6.51
C VAL A 62 7.45 5.17 -5.63
N THR A 63 7.16 6.35 -6.19
CA THR A 63 6.33 7.36 -5.54
C THR A 63 4.91 7.25 -6.06
N VAL A 64 3.96 7.02 -5.16
CA VAL A 64 2.54 6.94 -5.49
C VAL A 64 1.82 8.12 -4.87
N LYS A 65 0.86 8.69 -5.59
CA LYS A 65 -0.10 9.65 -5.07
C LYS A 65 -1.48 9.02 -5.05
N LEU A 66 -2.05 8.91 -3.85
CA LEU A 66 -3.45 8.53 -3.62
C LEU A 66 -4.31 9.78 -3.67
N ILE A 67 -5.39 9.76 -4.44
CA ILE A 67 -6.33 10.87 -4.66
C ILE A 67 -7.71 10.45 -4.18
N ILE A 68 -8.32 11.27 -3.33
CA ILE A 68 -9.67 11.09 -2.78
C ILE A 68 -10.37 12.45 -2.85
N GLY A 69 -11.30 12.59 -3.81
CA GLY A 69 -11.90 13.90 -4.13
C GLY A 69 -10.83 14.93 -4.47
N ASP A 70 -10.87 16.09 -3.80
CA ASP A 70 -9.90 17.19 -4.00
C ASP A 70 -8.63 17.05 -3.14
N THR A 71 -8.52 15.96 -2.36
CA THR A 71 -7.37 15.74 -1.48
C THR A 71 -6.46 14.66 -2.04
N TYR A 72 -5.16 14.80 -1.78
CA TYR A 72 -4.20 13.76 -2.13
C TYR A 72 -3.16 13.55 -1.03
N ARG A 73 -2.58 12.36 -1.01
CA ARG A 73 -1.41 12.02 -0.20
C ARG A 73 -0.40 11.29 -1.06
N MET A 74 0.88 11.54 -0.81
CA MET A 74 1.98 10.86 -1.49
C MET A 74 2.73 9.96 -0.51
N ALA A 75 3.18 8.81 -1.00
CA ALA A 75 4.01 7.88 -0.26
C ALA A 75 5.04 7.23 -1.19
N HIS A 76 6.13 6.77 -0.60
CA HIS A 76 7.19 6.05 -1.31
C HIS A 76 7.15 4.56 -0.92
N GLY A 77 7.24 3.70 -1.92
CA GLY A 77 7.42 2.26 -1.77
C GLY A 77 8.77 1.83 -2.34
N HIS A 78 9.37 0.83 -1.72
CA HIS A 78 10.63 0.24 -2.15
C HIS A 78 10.40 -1.21 -2.54
N CYS A 79 10.99 -1.63 -3.66
CA CYS A 79 11.02 -3.02 -4.10
C CYS A 79 12.46 -3.41 -4.38
N SER A 80 13.00 -4.39 -3.65
CA SER A 80 14.33 -4.92 -3.95
C SER A 80 14.25 -5.88 -5.15
N THR A 81 15.16 -5.72 -6.10
CA THR A 81 15.25 -6.56 -7.31
C THR A 81 16.09 -7.82 -7.08
N GLU A 82 16.84 -7.88 -5.98
CA GLU A 82 17.60 -9.07 -5.59
C GLU A 82 16.65 -10.15 -5.04
N ARG A 83 16.33 -11.13 -5.89
CA ARG A 83 16.17 -12.49 -5.36
C ARG A 83 17.55 -12.89 -4.87
N LYS A 84 17.77 -12.95 -3.55
CA LYS A 84 18.85 -13.82 -3.05
C LYS A 84 18.54 -15.19 -3.64
N ASP A 85 19.39 -15.64 -4.56
CA ASP A 85 19.36 -17.00 -5.05
C ASP A 85 19.19 -17.90 -3.82
N LYS A 86 18.11 -18.70 -3.83
CA LYS A 86 18.07 -19.86 -2.97
C LYS A 86 19.17 -20.78 -3.51
N GLY A 87 20.40 -20.55 -3.06
CA GLY A 87 21.46 -21.53 -3.15
C GLY A 87 20.86 -22.85 -2.69
N GLN A 88 20.91 -23.82 -3.59
CA GLN A 88 20.71 -25.22 -3.27
C GLN A 88 21.69 -25.65 -2.17
#